data_AF-A0A4U5Q8C1-F1
#
_entry.id   AF-A0A4U5Q8C1-F1
#
_cell.length_a   1.000
_cell.length_b   1.000
_cell.length_c   1.000
_cell.angle_alpha   90.00
_cell.angle_beta   90.00
_cell.angle_gamma   90.00
#
_symmetry.space_group_name_H-M   'P 1'
#
loop_
_entity.id
_entity.type
_entity.pdbx_description
1 polymer ?
#
loop_
_entity_poly.entity_id
_entity_poly.type
_entity_poly.pdbx_seq_one_letter_code
_entity_poly.pdbx_strand_id
1 'polypeptide(L)'
;MAEKDKGPVIGLSWQPKLVDVLFVPPNDPIKLNKLLKSQRKDTLGKDWFDMPASTITPELKRDLQLLKLRSAIDPKRHYKRGDSKSKELPKYFQVGTVVESATDFYSGRLTKKERKVTIADELLYDQTFSAYRKRRD
;
A
#
# COMPACT_ATOMS: atom_id res chain seq x y z
N MET A 1 2.40 77.74 22.49
CA MET A 1 0.99 77.30 22.58
C MET A 1 0.84 76.12 21.63
N ALA A 2 1.13 74.91 22.11
CA ALA A 2 0.15 73.96 22.70
C ALA A 2 -0.77 73.41 21.60
N GLU A 3 -0.38 72.31 20.95
CA GLU A 3 -0.70 70.93 21.36
C GLU A 3 -2.17 70.59 21.08
N LYS A 4 -2.39 69.79 20.03
CA LYS A 4 -3.63 69.02 19.81
C LYS A 4 -3.25 67.64 19.30
N ASP A 5 -3.04 66.77 20.27
CA ASP A 5 -3.34 65.35 20.31
C ASP A 5 -3.92 64.72 19.03
N LYS A 6 -3.13 63.81 18.45
CA LYS A 6 -3.67 62.63 17.75
C LYS A 6 -2.89 61.41 18.23
N GLY A 7 -3.46 60.74 19.24
CA GLY A 7 -2.97 59.46 19.74
C GLY A 7 -2.92 58.38 18.65
N PRO A 8 -2.21 57.27 18.89
CA PRO A 8 -1.98 56.25 17.88
C PRO A 8 -3.26 55.44 17.68
N VAL A 9 -3.83 55.50 16.49
CA VAL A 9 -4.82 54.51 16.03
C VAL A 9 -4.09 53.22 15.71
N ILE A 10 -3.89 52.40 16.75
CA ILE A 10 -3.39 51.03 16.63
C ILE A 10 -4.58 50.17 16.20
N GLY A 11 -4.89 50.19 14.90
CA GLY A 11 -5.82 49.25 14.28
C GLY A 11 -5.16 47.90 14.08
N LEU A 12 -4.92 47.17 15.17
CA LEU A 12 -4.63 45.74 15.12
C LEU A 12 -5.89 44.99 14.68
N SER A 13 -6.10 44.84 13.37
CA SER A 13 -7.07 43.88 12.87
C SER A 13 -6.49 42.47 13.00
N TRP A 14 -6.55 41.91 14.20
CA TRP A 14 -6.44 40.47 14.38
C TRP A 14 -7.66 39.84 13.71
N GLN A 15 -7.46 39.16 12.58
CA GLN A 15 -8.46 38.24 12.03
C GLN A 15 -8.04 36.82 12.42
N PRO A 16 -8.57 36.24 13.52
CA PRO A 16 -8.57 34.81 13.66
C PRO A 16 -9.66 34.27 12.73
N LYS A 17 -9.27 33.79 11.55
CA LYS A 17 -10.10 32.80 10.84
C LYS A 17 -9.36 31.48 10.77
N LEU A 18 -9.29 30.88 11.95
CA LEU A 18 -9.38 29.44 12.11
C LEU A 18 -10.73 29.00 11.55
N VAL A 19 -10.75 28.41 10.36
CA VAL A 19 -11.76 27.44 9.93
C VAL A 19 -11.16 26.56 8.84
N ASP A 20 -10.29 25.64 9.24
CA ASP A 20 -10.08 24.37 8.53
C ASP A 20 -11.30 23.44 8.76
N VAL A 21 -12.52 23.91 8.48
CA VAL A 21 -13.74 23.12 8.73
C VAL A 21 -14.76 23.15 7.59
N LEU A 22 -14.73 24.12 6.67
CA LEU A 22 -15.60 24.09 5.50
C LEU A 22 -14.78 23.98 4.22
N PHE A 23 -14.67 22.75 3.72
CA PHE A 23 -14.34 22.51 2.33
C PHE A 23 -15.46 23.09 1.45
N VAL A 24 -15.31 24.34 1.02
CA VAL A 24 -16.19 24.97 0.02
C VAL A 24 -15.66 24.59 -1.36
N PRO A 25 -16.41 23.80 -2.16
CA PRO A 25 -15.95 23.43 -3.50
C PRO A 25 -15.80 24.70 -4.36
N PRO A 26 -14.71 24.84 -5.14
CA PRO A 26 -14.50 25.98 -6.02
C PRO A 26 -15.66 26.15 -7.02
N ASN A 27 -16.17 27.38 -7.16
CA ASN A 27 -17.31 27.72 -8.04
C ASN A 27 -16.96 27.62 -9.55
N ASP A 28 -15.68 27.71 -9.91
CA ASP A 28 -15.25 27.66 -11.32
C ASP A 28 -15.24 26.21 -11.85
N PRO A 29 -15.84 25.92 -13.02
CA PRO A 29 -15.97 24.56 -13.54
C PRO A 29 -14.61 23.90 -13.85
N ILE A 30 -13.60 24.69 -14.25
CA ILE A 30 -12.25 24.18 -14.53
C ILE A 30 -11.55 23.75 -13.23
N LYS A 31 -11.66 24.56 -12.17
CA LYS A 31 -11.05 24.26 -10.86
C LYS A 31 -11.77 23.08 -10.20
N LEU A 32 -13.09 23.01 -10.33
CA LEU A 32 -13.92 21.90 -9.87
C LEU A 32 -13.49 20.59 -10.56
N ASN A 33 -13.38 20.58 -11.89
CA ASN A 33 -12.92 19.39 -12.63
C ASN A 33 -11.48 18.99 -12.28
N LYS A 34 -10.59 19.96 -12.05
CA LYS A 34 -9.21 19.69 -11.61
C LYS A 34 -9.18 19.06 -10.21
N LEU A 35 -9.98 19.58 -9.29
CA LEU A 35 -10.11 19.05 -7.94
C LEU A 35 -10.70 17.64 -7.97
N LEU A 36 -11.76 17.41 -8.74
CA LEU A 36 -12.33 16.08 -8.92
C LEU A 36 -11.31 15.10 -9.51
N LYS A 37 -10.46 15.52 -10.44
CA LYS A 37 -9.39 14.69 -10.98
C LYS A 37 -8.32 14.35 -9.94
N SER A 38 -7.91 15.30 -9.09
CA SER A 38 -6.93 15.03 -8.03
C SER A 38 -7.48 14.16 -6.89
N GLN A 39 -8.80 14.22 -6.65
CA GLN A 39 -9.48 13.37 -5.67
C GLN A 39 -9.76 11.95 -6.19
N ARG A 40 -9.62 11.70 -7.51
CA ARG A 40 -9.75 10.34 -8.04
C ARG A 40 -8.59 9.50 -7.51
N LYS A 41 -8.93 8.32 -6.99
CA LYS A 41 -7.95 7.36 -6.52
C LYS A 41 -7.11 6.89 -7.70
N ASP A 42 -5.80 6.81 -7.51
CA ASP A 42 -4.88 6.21 -8.48
C ASP A 42 -5.26 4.73 -8.67
N THR A 43 -5.68 4.38 -9.87
CA THR A 43 -6.35 3.12 -10.15
C THR A 43 -6.06 2.68 -11.58
N LEU A 44 -5.93 1.37 -11.82
CA LEU A 44 -5.61 0.79 -13.14
C LEU A 44 -6.71 0.96 -14.21
N GLY A 45 -7.82 1.61 -13.85
CA GLY A 45 -8.94 1.90 -14.74
C GLY A 45 -9.96 0.76 -14.83
N LYS A 46 -11.01 1.02 -15.60
CA LYS A 46 -12.19 0.16 -15.71
C LYS A 46 -11.88 -1.22 -16.32
N ASP A 47 -10.90 -1.29 -17.21
CA ASP A 47 -10.47 -2.54 -17.86
C ASP A 47 -9.90 -3.56 -16.85
N TRP A 48 -9.43 -3.07 -15.71
CA TRP A 48 -8.88 -3.89 -14.63
C TRP A 48 -9.60 -3.65 -13.30
N PHE A 49 -10.94 -3.63 -13.38
CA PHE A 49 -11.87 -3.56 -12.24
C PHE A 49 -11.50 -2.50 -11.20
N ASP A 50 -10.98 -1.37 -11.65
CA ASP A 50 -10.58 -0.28 -10.78
C ASP A 50 -9.64 -0.72 -9.63
N MET A 51 -8.64 -1.56 -9.95
CA MET A 51 -7.63 -1.99 -8.98
C MET A 51 -6.85 -0.79 -8.39
N PRO A 52 -6.89 -0.58 -7.06
CA PRO A 52 -6.25 0.56 -6.41
C PRO A 52 -4.73 0.38 -6.30
N ALA A 53 -3.99 1.49 -6.26
CA ALA A 53 -2.59 1.50 -5.87
C ALA A 53 -2.45 1.24 -4.36
N SER A 54 -1.74 0.18 -3.99
CA SER A 54 -1.51 -0.21 -2.60
C SER A 54 -0.29 0.50 -2.01
N THR A 55 -0.41 0.97 -0.77
CA THR A 55 0.73 1.52 -0.01
C THR A 55 1.68 0.41 0.40
N ILE A 56 2.97 0.55 0.08
CA ILE A 56 3.99 -0.44 0.40
C ILE A 56 4.38 -0.34 1.87
N THR A 57 3.87 -1.26 2.70
CA THR A 57 4.34 -1.46 4.07
C THR A 57 5.65 -2.26 4.07
N PRO A 58 6.46 -2.20 5.15
CA PRO A 58 7.70 -2.97 5.21
C PRO A 58 7.48 -4.50 5.13
N GLU A 59 6.34 -5.00 5.63
CA GLU A 59 5.96 -6.41 5.53
C GLU A 59 5.69 -6.82 4.09
N LEU A 60 4.86 -6.04 3.39
CA LEU A 60 4.56 -6.27 1.97
C LEU A 60 5.81 -6.18 1.11
N LYS A 61 6.75 -5.29 1.45
CA LYS A 61 8.03 -5.21 0.76
C LYS A 61 8.84 -6.51 0.90
N ARG A 62 8.84 -7.14 2.07
CA ARG A 62 9.52 -8.44 2.28
C ARG A 62 8.86 -9.53 1.45
N ASP A 63 7.53 -9.62 1.46
CA ASP A 63 6.79 -10.60 0.67
C ASP A 63 7.02 -10.42 -0.84
N LEU A 64 7.02 -9.19 -1.33
CA LEU A 64 7.32 -8.90 -2.73
C LEU A 64 8.76 -9.25 -3.11
N GLN A 65 9.72 -8.99 -2.22
CA GLN A 65 11.11 -9.43 -2.42
C GLN A 65 11.22 -10.96 -2.44
N LEU A 66 10.48 -11.63 -1.56
CA LEU A 66 10.44 -13.09 -1.50
C LEU A 66 9.89 -13.69 -2.80
N LEU A 67 8.80 -13.12 -3.34
CA LEU A 67 8.24 -13.52 -4.63
C LEU A 67 9.24 -13.34 -5.78
N LYS A 68 10.04 -12.26 -5.77
CA LYS A 68 11.11 -12.07 -6.76
C LYS A 68 12.18 -13.14 -6.66
N LEU A 69 12.53 -13.55 -5.44
CA LEU A 69 13.55 -14.55 -5.14
C LEU A 69 13.02 -15.98 -5.09
N ARG A 70 11.78 -16.23 -5.55
CA ARG A 70 11.15 -17.57 -5.47
C ARG A 70 11.96 -18.71 -6.08
N SER A 71 12.83 -18.41 -7.05
CA SER A 71 13.73 -19.40 -7.67
C SER A 71 14.86 -19.87 -6.75
N ALA A 72 15.19 -19.12 -5.70
CA ALA A 72 16.25 -19.45 -4.76
C ALA A 72 15.72 -20.12 -3.48
N ILE A 73 14.39 -20.16 -3.30
CA ILE A 73 13.72 -20.72 -2.12
C ILE A 73 13.76 -22.25 -2.17
N ASP A 74 13.25 -22.84 -3.25
CA ASP A 74 13.18 -24.30 -3.43
C ASP A 74 14.10 -24.72 -4.59
N PRO A 75 15.16 -25.51 -4.33
CA PRO A 75 16.07 -25.98 -5.38
C PRO A 75 15.41 -26.89 -6.41
N LYS A 76 14.26 -27.50 -6.08
CA LYS A 76 13.54 -28.41 -6.97
C LYS A 76 12.55 -27.67 -7.88
N ARG A 77 12.24 -26.40 -7.59
CA ARG A 77 11.24 -25.62 -8.33
C ARG A 77 11.92 -24.55 -9.18
N HIS A 78 11.97 -24.81 -10.48
CA HIS A 78 12.48 -23.84 -11.45
C HIS A 78 11.33 -23.02 -12.04
N TYR A 79 11.29 -21.74 -11.70
CA TYR A 79 10.30 -20.79 -12.23
C TYR A 79 10.82 -20.07 -13.47
N LYS A 80 9.90 -19.67 -14.37
CA LYS A 80 10.21 -18.80 -15.50
C LYS A 80 10.73 -17.44 -15.00
N ARG A 81 11.85 -16.99 -15.55
CA ARG A 81 12.46 -15.68 -15.29
C ARG A 81 11.67 -14.59 -16.06
N GLY A 82 10.48 -14.24 -15.57
CA GLY A 82 9.68 -13.13 -16.10
C GLY A 82 10.16 -11.81 -15.52
N ASP A 83 9.45 -11.33 -14.50
CA ASP A 83 9.61 -9.99 -13.95
C ASP A 83 10.67 -9.89 -12.84
N SER A 84 11.42 -10.96 -12.60
CA SER A 84 12.52 -10.98 -11.62
C SER A 84 13.65 -10.00 -11.94
N LYS A 85 13.68 -9.43 -13.16
CA LYS A 85 14.69 -8.47 -13.61
C LYS A 85 14.33 -7.02 -13.28
N SER A 86 13.05 -6.67 -13.12
CA SER A 86 12.68 -5.30 -12.77
C SER A 86 13.04 -5.06 -11.30
N LYS A 87 13.89 -4.07 -11.05
CA LYS A 87 14.28 -3.69 -9.68
C LYS A 87 13.09 -3.11 -8.91
N GLU A 88 12.17 -2.51 -9.65
CA GLU A 88 10.99 -1.81 -9.15
C GLU A 88 9.89 -2.79 -8.68
N LEU A 89 9.22 -2.44 -7.60
CA LEU A 89 8.07 -3.18 -7.09
C LEU A 89 6.84 -2.78 -7.92
N PRO A 90 5.89 -3.71 -8.15
CA PRO A 90 4.66 -3.36 -8.86
C PRO A 90 3.91 -2.25 -8.12
N LYS A 91 3.42 -1.23 -8.85
CA LYS A 91 2.66 -0.11 -8.28
C LYS A 91 1.25 -0.53 -7.84
N TYR A 92 0.63 -1.43 -8.60
CA TYR A 92 -0.73 -1.91 -8.36
C TYR A 92 -0.67 -3.39 -8.05
N PHE A 93 -1.12 -3.78 -6.86
CA PHE A 93 -1.23 -5.17 -6.45
C PHE A 93 -2.27 -5.31 -5.34
N GLN A 94 -2.77 -6.52 -5.16
CA GLN A 94 -3.65 -6.89 -4.06
C GLN A 94 -3.10 -8.15 -3.39
N VAL A 95 -3.29 -8.24 -2.07
CA VAL A 95 -2.99 -9.44 -1.30
C VAL A 95 -4.31 -10.08 -0.94
N GLY A 96 -4.46 -11.36 -1.25
CA GLY A 96 -5.63 -12.15 -0.96
C GLY A 96 -5.25 -13.52 -0.44
N THR A 97 -6.18 -14.16 0.24
CA THR A 97 -6.04 -15.52 0.75
C THR A 97 -6.81 -16.49 -0.13
N VAL A 98 -6.29 -17.71 -0.27
CA VAL A 98 -6.96 -18.76 -1.04
C VAL A 98 -8.13 -19.30 -0.22
N VAL A 99 -9.32 -19.31 -0.81
CA VAL A 99 -10.51 -19.97 -0.24
C VAL A 99 -10.53 -21.41 -0.76
N GLU A 100 -10.40 -22.36 0.15
CA GLU A 100 -10.30 -23.78 -0.17
C GLU A 100 -11.63 -24.34 -0.72
N SER A 101 -11.54 -25.28 -1.66
CA SER A 101 -12.72 -25.94 -2.23
C SER A 101 -13.37 -26.88 -1.22
N ALA A 102 -14.71 -26.97 -1.24
CA ALA A 102 -15.46 -27.91 -0.42
C ALA A 102 -15.14 -29.38 -0.70
N THR A 103 -14.55 -29.73 -1.85
CA THR A 103 -14.34 -31.12 -2.28
C THR A 103 -13.03 -31.75 -1.81
N ASP A 104 -11.98 -30.98 -1.55
CA ASP A 104 -10.69 -31.49 -1.09
C ASP A 104 -10.47 -31.07 0.36
N PHE A 105 -10.59 -32.03 1.29
CA PHE A 105 -10.48 -31.79 2.73
C PHE A 105 -9.09 -32.07 3.32
N TYR A 106 -8.36 -33.04 2.76
CA TYR A 106 -7.19 -33.62 3.43
C TYR A 106 -5.86 -33.23 2.81
N SER A 107 -5.80 -32.99 1.49
CA SER A 107 -4.53 -32.72 0.80
C SER A 107 -4.31 -31.24 0.49
N GLY A 108 -5.35 -30.54 0.05
CA GLY A 108 -5.24 -29.16 -0.42
C GLY A 108 -5.39 -28.09 0.66
N ARG A 109 -5.58 -28.46 1.92
CA ARG A 109 -5.93 -27.54 3.00
C ARG A 109 -4.82 -27.35 4.02
N LEU A 110 -4.63 -26.11 4.45
CA LEU A 110 -3.74 -25.78 5.57
C LEU A 110 -4.52 -25.78 6.87
N THR A 111 -3.95 -26.37 7.92
CA THR A 111 -4.52 -26.30 9.27
C THR A 111 -4.47 -24.86 9.81
N LYS A 112 -5.30 -24.55 10.80
CA LYS A 112 -5.34 -23.22 11.43
C LYS A 112 -3.97 -22.77 11.97
N LYS A 113 -3.10 -23.71 12.34
CA LYS A 113 -1.75 -23.41 12.87
C LYS A 113 -0.76 -23.02 11.78
N GLU A 114 -0.90 -23.63 10.60
CA GLU A 114 -0.03 -23.40 9.45
C GLU A 114 -0.37 -22.11 8.72
N ARG A 115 -1.65 -21.69 8.72
CA ARG A 115 -2.08 -20.41 8.13
C ARG A 115 -1.46 -19.23 8.86
N LYS A 116 -0.71 -18.38 8.16
CA LYS A 116 -0.14 -17.13 8.71
C LYS A 116 -0.70 -15.92 7.97
N VAL A 117 -0.29 -14.73 8.43
CA VAL A 117 -0.71 -13.45 7.86
C VAL A 117 0.12 -13.08 6.64
N THR A 118 1.42 -13.39 6.66
CA THR A 118 2.38 -13.04 5.60
C THR A 118 3.02 -14.28 4.99
N ILE A 119 3.43 -14.19 3.73
CA ILE A 119 4.08 -15.31 3.00
C ILE A 119 5.45 -15.61 3.64
N ALA A 120 6.17 -14.57 4.08
CA ALA A 120 7.42 -14.73 4.79
C ALA A 120 7.27 -15.55 6.09
N ASP A 121 6.20 -15.31 6.86
CA ASP A 121 5.95 -16.05 8.11
C ASP A 121 5.61 -17.52 7.85
N GLU A 122 4.86 -17.81 6.77
CA GLU A 122 4.58 -19.20 6.37
C GLU A 122 5.87 -19.93 6.01
N LEU A 123 6.77 -19.28 5.26
CA LEU A 123 8.05 -19.87 4.89
C LEU A 123 8.96 -20.12 6.09
N LEU A 124 8.97 -19.21 7.07
CA LEU A 124 9.74 -19.38 8.31
C LEU A 124 9.18 -20.49 9.21
N TYR A 125 7.87 -20.74 9.14
CA TYR A 125 7.22 -21.82 9.88
C TYR A 125 7.55 -23.21 9.31
N ASP A 126 7.86 -23.31 8.02
CA ASP A 126 8.25 -24.57 7.37
C ASP A 126 9.61 -25.08 7.86
N GLN A 127 9.57 -26.16 8.65
CA GLN A 127 10.75 -26.81 9.21
C GLN A 127 11.65 -27.43 8.12
N THR A 128 11.06 -27.90 7.03
CA THR A 128 11.80 -28.56 5.94
C THR A 128 12.68 -27.54 5.21
N PHE A 129 12.13 -26.34 4.97
CA PHE A 129 12.87 -25.22 4.42
C PHE A 129 14.01 -24.78 5.34
N SER A 130 13.74 -24.62 6.64
CA SER A 130 14.76 -24.25 7.63
C SER A 130 15.92 -25.26 7.68
N ALA A 131 15.60 -26.56 7.69
CA ALA A 131 16.58 -27.63 7.69
C ALA A 131 17.42 -27.65 6.40
N TYR A 132 16.79 -27.47 5.23
CA TYR A 132 17.51 -27.38 3.96
C TYR A 132 18.46 -26.20 3.93
N ARG A 133 18.01 -25.03 4.39
CA ARG A 133 18.83 -23.80 4.38
C ARG A 133 20.06 -23.94 5.28
N LYS A 134 19.88 -24.46 6.50
CA LYS A 134 20.98 -24.73 7.45
C LYS A 134 22.03 -25.73 6.95
N ARG A 135 21.68 -26.63 6.02
CA ARG A 135 22.63 -27.58 5.43
C ARG A 135 23.44 -26.97 4.28
N ARG A 136 22.94 -25.89 3.68
CA ARG A 136 23.53 -25.26 2.50
C ARG A 136 24.45 -24.11 2.87
N ASP A 137 24.14 -23.41 3.96
CA ASP A 137 25.01 -22.40 4.58
C ASP A 137 26.11 -23.10 5.40
#